data_AF-A0A2D2AYW4-F1
#
_entry.id   AF-A0A2D2AYW4-F1
#
_cell.length_a   1.000
_cell.length_b   1.000
_cell.length_c   1.000
_cell.angle_alpha   90.00
_cell.angle_beta   90.00
_cell.angle_gamma   90.00
#
_symmetry.space_group_name_H-M   'P 1'
#
loop_
_entity.id
_entity.type
_entity.pdbx_description
1 polymer ?
#
loop_
_entity_poly.entity_id
_entity_poly.type
_entity_poly.pdbx_seq_one_letter_code
_entity_poly.pdbx_strand_id
1 'polypeptide(L)'
;MAKLHILNDAIRGKRSAHLLELVVNSKAGMMPWTFRIEPAFARAVDFVVGDKLADWTTSSNRSGLQLTAKGIALFEKLKAEDDVLTAEKDVLAVYAKSMTEGAVSLVIGSKRRAM
;
A
#
# COMPACT_ATOMS: atom_id res chain seq x y z
N MET A 1 -3.88 6.76 2.89
CA MET A 1 -4.82 5.90 2.10
C MET A 1 -4.35 5.55 0.71
N ALA A 2 -3.94 6.49 -0.15
CA ALA A 2 -3.58 6.16 -1.54
C ALA A 2 -2.46 5.11 -1.66
N LYS A 3 -1.40 5.21 -0.84
CA LYS A 3 -0.35 4.20 -0.72
C LYS A 3 -0.91 2.79 -0.50
N LEU A 4 -1.90 2.63 0.38
CA LEU A 4 -2.47 1.32 0.71
C LEU A 4 -3.28 0.77 -0.45
N HIS A 5 -4.05 1.60 -1.17
CA HIS A 5 -4.77 1.14 -2.37
C HIS A 5 -3.83 0.73 -3.51
N ILE A 6 -2.73 1.48 -3.70
CA ILE A 6 -1.68 1.14 -4.67
C ILE A 6 -1.08 -0.23 -4.34
N LEU A 7 -0.67 -0.45 -3.08
CA LEU A 7 -0.12 -1.74 -2.66
C LEU A 7 -1.15 -2.87 -2.75
N ASN A 8 -2.40 -2.61 -2.37
CA ASN A 8 -3.48 -3.59 -2.50
C ASN A 8 -3.73 -3.97 -3.96
N ASP A 9 -3.70 -3.03 -4.90
CA ASP A 9 -3.84 -3.36 -6.33
C ASP A 9 -2.63 -4.15 -6.85
N ALA A 10 -1.43 -3.85 -6.37
CA ALA A 10 -0.19 -4.54 -6.75
C ALA A 10 -0.20 -6.03 -6.39
N ILE A 11 -0.76 -6.39 -5.24
CA ILE A 11 -0.79 -7.78 -4.77
C ILE A 11 -1.90 -8.62 -5.41
N ARG A 12 -2.84 -8.02 -6.16
CA ARG A 12 -3.94 -8.76 -6.83
C ARG A 12 -3.50 -9.62 -8.00
N GLY A 13 -2.28 -9.45 -8.52
CA GLY A 13 -1.78 -10.28 -9.61
C GLY A 13 -0.41 -9.88 -10.15
N LYS A 14 0.24 -10.82 -10.85
CA LYS A 14 1.63 -10.70 -11.35
C LYS A 14 1.88 -9.45 -12.20
N ARG A 15 0.90 -9.04 -13.01
CA ARG A 15 0.99 -7.82 -13.83
C ARG A 15 1.10 -6.56 -12.98
N SER A 16 0.29 -6.44 -11.93
CA SER A 16 0.27 -5.25 -11.08
C SER A 16 1.55 -5.16 -10.23
N ALA A 17 2.11 -6.29 -9.80
CA ALA A 17 3.42 -6.33 -9.15
C ALA A 17 4.56 -5.85 -10.08
N HIS A 18 4.58 -6.28 -11.34
CA HIS A 18 5.56 -5.79 -12.31
C HIS A 18 5.38 -4.29 -12.64
N LEU A 19 4.14 -3.80 -12.69
CA LEU A 19 3.88 -2.37 -12.84
C LEU A 19 4.36 -1.56 -11.63
N LEU A 20 4.21 -2.10 -10.42
CA LEU A 20 4.75 -1.49 -9.20
C LEU A 20 6.29 -1.41 -9.25
N GLU A 21 6.95 -2.48 -9.70
CA GLU A 21 8.40 -2.50 -9.93
C GLU A 21 8.84 -1.40 -10.91
N LEU A 22 8.18 -1.30 -12.06
CA LEU A 22 8.47 -0.26 -13.06
C LEU A 22 8.30 1.14 -12.45
N VAL A 23 7.25 1.37 -11.68
CA VAL A 23 7.04 2.66 -11.01
C VAL A 23 8.17 2.98 -10.03
N VAL A 24 8.55 2.03 -9.19
CA VAL A 24 9.60 2.22 -8.18
C VAL A 24 10.96 2.51 -8.84
N ASN A 25 11.21 1.92 -10.01
CA ASN A 25 12.50 2.01 -10.71
C ASN A 25 12.54 3.03 -11.88
N SER A 26 11.41 3.62 -12.26
CA SER A 26 11.32 4.53 -13.42
C SER A 26 11.65 5.99 -13.11
N LYS A 27 12.12 6.72 -14.12
CA LYS A 27 12.22 8.19 -14.11
C LYS A 27 10.91 8.80 -14.62
N ALA A 28 10.55 9.97 -14.11
CA ALA A 28 9.30 10.66 -14.43
C ALA A 28 9.06 10.80 -15.95
N GLY A 29 7.83 10.49 -16.41
CA GLY A 29 7.39 10.78 -17.78
C GLY A 29 6.43 9.77 -18.40
N MET A 30 6.41 8.52 -17.95
CA MET A 30 5.50 7.51 -18.48
C MET A 30 5.09 6.54 -17.38
N MET A 31 3.81 6.55 -17.03
CA MET A 31 3.27 5.66 -16.01
C MET A 31 2.28 4.69 -16.65
N PRO A 32 2.66 3.42 -16.89
CA PRO A 32 1.81 2.46 -17.56
C PRO A 32 0.73 1.85 -16.65
N TRP A 33 0.61 2.33 -15.40
CA TRP A 33 -0.24 1.71 -14.39
C TRP A 33 -1.47 2.55 -14.08
N THR A 34 -2.64 2.03 -14.42
CA THR A 34 -3.92 2.47 -13.86
C THR A 34 -4.26 1.54 -12.70
N PHE A 35 -4.10 2.01 -11.46
CA PHE A 35 -4.44 1.23 -10.27
C PHE A 35 -5.92 1.41 -9.90
N ARG A 36 -6.51 0.39 -9.27
CA ARG A 36 -7.91 0.45 -8.82
C ARG A 36 -8.01 0.89 -7.36
N ILE A 37 -8.94 1.79 -7.08
CA ILE A 37 -9.39 2.06 -5.72
C ILE A 37 -10.46 1.01 -5.39
N GLU A 38 -10.16 0.13 -4.44
CA GLU A 38 -11.03 -0.98 -4.05
C GLU A 38 -11.86 -0.61 -2.81
N PRO A 39 -13.20 -0.45 -2.90
CA PRO A 39 -14.03 -0.09 -1.75
C PRO A 39 -14.03 -1.16 -0.65
N ALA A 40 -13.98 -2.44 -1.04
CA ALA A 40 -13.90 -3.55 -0.08
C ALA A 40 -12.64 -3.47 0.79
N PHE A 41 -11.53 -2.96 0.24
CA PHE A 41 -10.30 -2.75 1.00
C PHE A 41 -10.46 -1.64 2.04
N ALA A 42 -11.16 -0.54 1.72
CA ALA A 42 -11.44 0.50 2.70
C ALA A 42 -12.25 -0.06 3.88
N ARG A 43 -13.25 -0.90 3.59
CA ARG A 43 -14.03 -1.56 4.65
C ARG A 43 -13.21 -2.55 5.48
N ALA A 44 -12.25 -3.25 4.86
CA ALA A 44 -11.32 -4.09 5.60
C ALA A 44 -10.46 -3.26 6.57
N VAL A 45 -10.02 -2.07 6.16
CA VAL A 45 -9.31 -1.14 7.06
C VAL A 45 -10.22 -0.70 8.21
N ASP A 46 -11.50 -0.41 7.95
CA ASP A 46 -12.45 -0.05 9.01
C ASP A 46 -12.62 -1.18 10.04
N PHE A 47 -12.65 -2.45 9.62
CA PHE A 47 -12.68 -3.59 10.54
C PHE A 47 -11.39 -3.72 11.36
N VAL A 48 -10.22 -3.57 10.73
CA VAL A 48 -8.93 -3.58 11.43
C VAL A 48 -8.87 -2.50 12.51
N VAL A 49 -9.38 -1.31 12.21
CA VAL A 49 -9.48 -0.21 13.19
C VAL A 49 -10.53 -0.52 14.27
N GLY A 50 -11.72 -1.01 13.88
CA GLY A 50 -12.79 -1.40 14.81
C GLY A 50 -12.36 -2.47 15.81
N ASP A 51 -11.53 -3.42 15.37
CA ASP A 51 -10.97 -4.50 16.20
C ASP A 51 -9.75 -4.06 17.04
N LYS A 52 -9.42 -2.76 17.00
CA LYS A 52 -8.31 -2.13 17.73
C LYS A 52 -6.94 -2.72 17.35
N LEU A 53 -6.79 -3.15 16.10
CA LEU A 53 -5.52 -3.62 15.55
C LEU A 53 -4.71 -2.47 14.95
N ALA A 54 -5.37 -1.38 14.55
CA ALA A 54 -4.73 -0.16 14.11
C ALA A 54 -5.51 1.07 14.54
N ASP A 55 -4.82 2.21 14.59
CA ASP A 55 -5.40 3.52 14.84
C ASP A 55 -5.16 4.44 13.63
N TRP A 56 -6.14 5.31 13.39
CA TRP A 56 -5.95 6.43 12.49
C TRP A 56 -4.98 7.43 13.11
N THR A 57 -3.99 7.84 12.33
CA THR A 57 -3.02 8.85 12.74
C THR A 57 -2.96 9.96 11.71
N THR A 58 -2.30 11.06 12.07
CA THR A 58 -1.98 12.13 11.15
C THR A 58 -0.47 12.31 11.11
N SER A 59 0.10 12.22 9.91
CA SER A 59 1.51 12.50 9.66
C SER A 59 1.60 13.48 8.49
N SER A 60 2.29 14.60 8.67
CA SER A 60 2.47 15.63 7.64
C SER A 60 1.17 16.06 6.94
N ASN A 61 0.11 16.33 7.72
CA ASN A 61 -1.24 16.68 7.24
C ASN A 61 -1.92 15.62 6.36
N ARG A 62 -1.53 14.35 6.46
CA ARG A 62 -2.16 13.22 5.77
C ARG A 62 -2.62 12.17 6.76
N SER A 63 -3.75 11.54 6.47
CA SER A 63 -4.24 10.37 7.22
C SER A 63 -3.31 9.19 7.04
N GLY A 64 -2.70 8.78 8.15
CA GLY A 64 -1.91 7.57 8.32
C GLY A 64 -2.70 6.49 9.06
N LEU A 65 -2.18 5.27 8.98
CA LEU A 65 -2.67 4.14 9.76
C LEU A 65 -1.46 3.59 10.53
N GLN A 66 -1.60 3.39 11.82
CA GLN A 66 -0.54 2.84 12.66
C GLN A 66 -1.06 1.61 13.40
N LEU A 67 -0.32 0.50 13.35
CA LEU A 67 -0.68 -0.70 14.10
C LEU A 67 -0.55 -0.43 15.61
N THR A 68 -1.51 -0.95 16.38
CA THR A 68 -1.41 -1.01 17.84
C THR A 68 -0.46 -2.12 18.25
N ALA A 69 -0.11 -2.21 19.54
CA ALA A 69 0.65 -3.35 20.05
C ALA A 69 -0.03 -4.69 19.75
N LYS A 70 -1.37 -4.74 19.84
CA LYS A 70 -2.19 -5.91 19.47
C LYS A 70 -2.07 -6.22 17.98
N GLY A 71 -2.15 -5.19 17.13
CA GLY A 71 -1.97 -5.32 15.68
C GLY A 71 -0.59 -5.83 15.28
N ILE A 72 0.47 -5.31 15.91
CA ILE A 72 1.84 -5.77 15.70
C ILE A 72 1.97 -7.24 16.08
N ALA A 73 1.48 -7.63 17.26
CA ALA A 73 1.54 -9.03 17.71
C ALA A 73 0.80 -9.99 16.76
N LEU A 74 -0.35 -9.58 16.21
CA LEU A 74 -1.07 -10.35 15.21
C LEU A 74 -0.31 -10.42 13.88
N PHE A 75 0.24 -9.29 13.43
CA PHE A 75 1.02 -9.22 12.20
C PHE A 75 2.24 -10.15 12.25
N GLU A 76 2.98 -10.17 13.35
CA GLU A 76 4.13 -11.08 13.50
C GLU A 76 3.73 -12.55 13.46
N LYS A 77 2.58 -12.91 14.05
CA LYS A 77 2.03 -14.28 13.92
C LYS A 77 1.70 -14.61 12.47
N LEU A 78 0.95 -13.74 11.79
CA LEU A 78 0.57 -13.94 10.39
C LEU A 78 1.79 -14.03 9.47
N LYS A 79 2.84 -13.26 9.75
CA LYS A 79 4.08 -13.25 8.98
C LYS A 79 4.84 -14.58 9.13
N ALA A 80 4.76 -15.23 10.29
CA ALA A 80 5.40 -16.50 10.55
C ALA A 80 4.68 -17.72 9.93
N GLU A 81 3.44 -17.55 9.46
CA GLU A 81 2.71 -18.60 8.72
C GLU A 81 3.19 -18.66 7.27
N ASP A 82 3.81 -19.76 6.85
CA ASP A 82 4.42 -19.90 5.52
C ASP A 82 3.42 -20.23 4.39
N ASP A 83 2.22 -20.68 4.74
CA ASP A 83 1.17 -21.13 3.82
C ASP A 83 0.06 -20.10 3.56
N VAL A 84 0.11 -18.95 4.24
CA VAL A 84 -0.88 -17.86 4.10
C VAL A 84 -0.29 -16.70 3.31
N LEU A 85 -0.94 -16.33 2.20
CA LEU A 85 -0.65 -15.11 1.42
C LEU A 85 0.83 -14.99 0.99
N THR A 86 1.49 -16.10 0.70
CA THR A 86 2.94 -16.17 0.46
C THR A 86 3.36 -15.26 -0.70
N ALA A 87 2.64 -15.29 -1.82
CA ALA A 87 2.94 -14.46 -2.99
C ALA A 87 2.77 -12.96 -2.71
N GLU A 88 1.73 -12.59 -1.95
CA GLU A 88 1.47 -11.21 -1.57
C GLU A 88 2.52 -10.69 -0.59
N LYS A 89 2.92 -11.53 0.39
CA LYS A 89 4.00 -11.24 1.33
C LYS A 89 5.31 -10.97 0.60
N ASP A 90 5.66 -11.79 -0.40
CA ASP A 90 6.88 -11.62 -1.20
C ASP A 90 6.90 -10.26 -1.92
N VAL A 91 5.79 -9.91 -2.59
CA VAL A 91 5.66 -8.61 -3.28
C VAL A 91 5.80 -7.45 -2.30
N LEU A 92 5.14 -7.52 -1.14
CA LEU A 92 5.20 -6.47 -0.13
C LEU A 92 6.59 -6.34 0.50
N ALA A 93 7.28 -7.45 0.75
CA ALA A 93 8.63 -7.47 1.31
C ALA A 93 9.63 -6.73 0.40
N VAL A 94 9.47 -6.86 -0.92
CA VAL A 94 10.34 -6.23 -1.91
C VAL A 94 10.01 -4.75 -2.10
N TYR A 95 8.74 -4.40 -2.29
CA TYR A 95 8.39 -3.06 -2.82
C TYR A 95 7.77 -2.09 -1.80
N ALA A 96 7.22 -2.56 -0.67
CA ALA A 96 6.45 -1.69 0.23
C ALA A 96 7.27 -0.54 0.85
N LYS A 97 8.57 -0.77 1.09
CA LYS A 97 9.51 0.24 1.61
C LYS A 97 9.86 1.29 0.57
N SER A 98 9.95 0.89 -0.71
CA SER A 98 10.28 1.78 -1.81
C SER A 98 9.10 2.68 -2.22
N MET A 99 7.89 2.35 -1.77
CA MET A 99 6.70 3.19 -1.97
C MET A 99 6.70 4.38 -0.99
N THR A 100 7.58 5.36 -1.25
CA THR A 100 7.63 6.64 -0.54
C THR A 100 6.47 7.55 -0.98
N GLU A 101 6.23 8.65 -0.25
CA GLU A 101 5.24 9.66 -0.69
C GLU A 101 5.57 10.26 -2.07
N GLY A 102 6.85 10.33 -2.44
CA GLY A 102 7.29 10.70 -3.78
C GLY A 102 6.86 9.69 -4.83
N ALA A 103 7.07 8.39 -4.57
CA ALA A 103 6.61 7.31 -5.45
C ALA A 103 5.07 7.30 -5.59
N VAL A 104 4.34 7.49 -4.49
CA VAL A 104 2.88 7.64 -4.51
C VAL A 104 2.45 8.84 -5.37
N SER A 105 3.14 9.97 -5.27
CA SER A 105 2.84 11.16 -6.07
C SER A 105 3.12 10.95 -7.56
N LEU A 106 4.16 10.17 -7.88
CA LEU A 106 4.40 9.72 -9.24
C LEU A 106 3.21 8.90 -9.73
N VAL A 107 2.75 7.89 -8.98
CA VAL A 107 1.63 7.00 -9.36
C VAL A 107 0.28 7.70 -9.53
N ILE A 108 0.00 8.72 -8.73
CA ILE A 108 -1.28 9.43 -8.82
C ILE A 108 -1.25 10.50 -9.93
N GLY A 109 -0.07 10.75 -10.52
CA GLY A 109 0.13 11.81 -11.50
C GLY A 109 0.08 13.17 -10.82
N SER A 110 1.24 13.71 -10.47
CA SER A 110 1.32 15.09 -10.00
C SER A 110 1.04 16.08 -11.15
N LYS A 111 -0.23 16.34 -11.46
CA LYS A 111 -0.63 17.66 -11.98
C LYS A 111 -0.67 18.63 -10.79
N ARG A 112 0.45 19.31 -10.55
CA ARG A 112 0.44 20.68 -10.03
C ARG A 112 1.28 21.57 -10.94
N ARG A 113 0.62 22.10 -11.97
CA ARG A 113 0.81 23.49 -12.39
C ARG A 113 -0.58 24.08 -12.54
N ALA A 114 -1.08 24.68 -11.46
CA ALA A 114 -1.96 25.81 -11.64
C ALA A 114 -1.03 26.94 -12.10
N MET A 115 -1.16 27.32 -13.37
CA MET A 115 -0.71 28.62 -13.85
C MET A 115 -1.77 29.65 -13.46
#